data_AF-A0A1G1Z549-F1
#
_entry.id   AF-A0A1G1Z549-F1
#
_cell.length_a   1.000
_cell.length_b   1.000
_cell.length_c   1.000
_cell.angle_alpha   90.00
_cell.angle_beta   90.00
_cell.angle_gamma   90.00
#
_symmetry.space_group_name_H-M   'P 1'
#
loop_
_entity.id
_entity.type
_entity.pdbx_description
1 polymer ?
#
loop_
_entity_poly.entity_id
_entity_poly.type
_entity_poly.pdbx_seq_one_letter_code
_entity_poly.pdbx_strand_id
1 'polypeptide(L)'
;MHTWKQFIHSERDRFSTKHNNMFAFSFSKVLRYYEFLAIILERCKNAGTEFHATLNALQTSFKDREGALSTEQSRLLENNSHSTLILHLEIESFYLFAKILLDKAARALEFYFGKAQRSPLDSHDDLTKNIKKYAAARNISIPGEELLEIVGRLKNDVSDYRDQEIAHEKSPRSMKGTASDAKGTARITTLRIYPTEKDKQVESKPPEEVLKQIDEYLRLLIIYIGSNRDKTALSQVTETKTNR
;
A
#
# COMPACT_ATOMS: atom_id res chain seq x y z
N MET A 1 6.65 9.31 -6.90
CA MET A 1 6.24 9.02 -8.32
C MET A 1 7.25 9.38 -9.41
N HIS A 2 7.61 10.66 -9.62
CA HIS A 2 8.40 11.12 -10.80
C HIS A 2 9.67 10.29 -11.02
N THR A 3 10.36 9.95 -9.93
CA THR A 3 11.57 9.12 -9.91
C THR A 3 11.36 7.71 -10.47
N TRP A 4 10.22 7.05 -10.23
CA TRP A 4 9.95 5.69 -10.75
C TRP A 4 9.69 5.70 -12.25
N LYS A 5 8.90 6.66 -12.73
CA LYS A 5 8.66 6.83 -14.18
C LYS A 5 9.95 7.15 -14.93
N GLN A 6 10.77 8.04 -14.37
CA GLN A 6 12.09 8.36 -14.91
C GLN A 6 13.01 7.13 -14.92
N PHE A 7 13.04 6.37 -13.82
CA PHE A 7 13.79 5.13 -13.74
C PHE A 7 13.40 4.14 -14.84
N ILE A 8 12.10 3.90 -15.07
CA ILE A 8 11.64 3.02 -16.16
C ILE A 8 12.17 3.49 -17.51
N HIS A 9 12.11 4.80 -17.78
CA HIS A 9 12.60 5.38 -19.02
C HIS A 9 14.11 5.20 -19.19
N SER A 10 14.90 5.53 -18.17
CA SER A 10 16.36 5.42 -18.26
C SER A 10 16.84 3.97 -18.30
N GLU A 11 16.17 3.07 -17.58
CA GLU A 11 16.65 1.70 -17.41
C GLU A 11 16.31 0.82 -18.62
N ARG A 12 15.17 1.06 -19.28
CA ARG A 12 14.71 0.20 -20.39
C ARG A 12 15.67 0.21 -21.58
N ASP A 13 16.33 1.34 -21.84
CA ASP A 13 17.20 1.54 -23.02
C ASP A 13 18.44 0.64 -23.00
N ARG A 14 18.75 0.02 -21.85
CA ARG A 14 19.81 -0.97 -21.68
C ARG A 14 19.48 -2.32 -22.30
N PHE A 15 18.21 -2.62 -22.54
CA PHE A 15 17.74 -3.96 -22.92
C PHE A 15 17.44 -4.09 -24.41
N SER A 16 17.60 -5.31 -24.93
CA SER A 16 17.20 -5.62 -26.31
C SER A 16 15.69 -5.38 -26.51
N THR A 17 15.24 -5.14 -27.75
CA THR A 17 13.85 -4.74 -28.06
C THR A 17 12.78 -5.57 -27.33
N LYS A 18 12.93 -6.90 -27.29
CA LYS A 18 12.00 -7.78 -26.59
C LYS A 18 11.98 -7.52 -25.08
N HIS A 19 13.15 -7.51 -24.44
CA HIS A 19 13.26 -7.33 -22.99
C HIS A 19 13.01 -5.89 -22.55
N ASN A 20 13.32 -4.90 -23.38
CA ASN A 20 12.94 -3.51 -23.20
C ASN A 20 11.41 -3.37 -23.06
N ASN A 21 10.65 -3.98 -23.99
CA ASN A 21 9.19 -3.99 -23.92
C ASN A 21 8.69 -4.73 -22.67
N MET A 22 9.21 -5.94 -22.40
CA MET A 22 8.79 -6.72 -21.22
C MET A 22 9.07 -5.98 -19.90
N PHE A 23 10.25 -5.37 -19.77
CA PHE A 23 10.62 -4.53 -18.64
C PHE A 23 9.66 -3.36 -18.47
N ALA A 24 9.43 -2.59 -19.54
CA ALA A 24 8.53 -1.45 -19.52
C ALA A 24 7.12 -1.87 -19.06
N PHE A 25 6.57 -2.96 -19.59
CA PHE A 25 5.24 -3.46 -19.17
C PHE A 25 5.22 -3.98 -17.73
N SER A 26 6.25 -4.69 -17.28
CA SER A 26 6.31 -5.23 -15.92
C SER A 26 6.36 -4.11 -14.88
N PHE A 27 7.26 -3.14 -15.06
CA PHE A 27 7.43 -2.02 -14.14
C PHE A 27 6.32 -0.98 -14.23
N SER A 28 5.69 -0.80 -15.40
CA SER A 28 4.52 0.09 -15.53
C SER A 28 3.30 -0.40 -14.78
N LYS A 29 3.21 -1.71 -14.44
CA LYS A 29 2.15 -2.19 -13.55
C LYS A 29 2.28 -1.58 -12.17
N VAL A 30 3.49 -1.49 -11.62
CA VAL A 30 3.74 -0.81 -10.34
C VAL A 30 3.27 0.64 -10.41
N LEU A 31 3.63 1.34 -11.48
CA LEU A 31 3.21 2.73 -11.71
C LEU A 31 1.68 2.87 -11.78
N ARG A 32 1.01 2.01 -12.52
CA ARG A 32 -0.47 2.03 -12.63
C ARG A 32 -1.14 1.90 -11.27
N TYR A 33 -0.67 0.98 -10.43
CA TYR A 33 -1.24 0.80 -9.09
C TYR A 33 -0.90 1.96 -8.16
N TYR A 34 0.25 2.60 -8.34
CA TYR A 34 0.57 3.83 -7.63
C TYR A 34 -0.41 4.96 -7.98
N GLU A 35 -0.72 5.15 -9.27
CA GLU A 35 -1.72 6.14 -9.70
C GLU A 35 -3.11 5.84 -9.13
N PHE A 36 -3.49 4.56 -9.04
CA PHE A 36 -4.74 4.17 -8.37
C PHE A 36 -4.75 4.58 -6.90
N LEU A 37 -3.64 4.39 -6.18
CA LEU A 37 -3.53 4.85 -4.79
C LEU A 37 -3.65 6.37 -4.65
N ALA A 38 -3.08 7.13 -5.58
CA ALA A 38 -3.21 8.59 -5.56
C ALA A 38 -4.67 9.03 -5.75
N ILE A 39 -5.39 8.41 -6.71
CA ILE A 39 -6.81 8.67 -6.94
C ILE A 39 -7.65 8.30 -5.71
N ILE A 40 -7.40 7.12 -5.12
CA ILE A 40 -8.14 6.65 -3.93
C ILE A 40 -7.83 7.54 -2.73
N LEU A 41 -6.58 7.98 -2.54
CA LEU A 41 -6.22 8.90 -1.45
C LEU A 41 -7.03 10.20 -1.53
N GLU A 42 -7.23 10.75 -2.73
CA GLU A 42 -8.06 11.94 -2.91
C GLU A 42 -9.53 11.66 -2.55
N ARG A 43 -10.05 10.48 -2.94
CA ARG A 43 -11.40 10.04 -2.54
C ARG A 43 -11.52 9.88 -1.01
N CYS A 44 -10.51 9.30 -0.35
CA CYS A 44 -10.45 9.21 1.11
C CYS A 44 -10.54 10.59 1.77
N LYS A 45 -9.82 11.60 1.24
CA LYS A 45 -9.85 12.96 1.77
C LYS A 45 -11.23 13.60 1.63
N ASN A 46 -11.86 13.43 0.48
CA ASN A 46 -13.20 13.96 0.22
C ASN A 46 -14.24 13.28 1.13
N ALA A 47 -14.22 11.94 1.21
CA ALA A 47 -15.09 11.18 2.10
C ALA A 47 -14.86 11.52 3.58
N GLY A 48 -13.60 11.73 3.98
CA GLY A 48 -13.25 12.18 5.33
C GLY A 48 -13.83 13.54 5.65
N THR A 49 -13.73 14.50 4.73
CA THR A 49 -14.30 15.85 4.89
C THR A 49 -15.82 15.79 5.07
N GLU A 50 -16.52 14.99 4.26
CA GLU A 50 -17.96 14.80 4.38
C GLU A 50 -18.34 14.14 5.71
N PHE A 51 -17.65 13.06 6.09
CA PHE A 51 -17.83 12.40 7.38
C PHE A 51 -17.68 13.37 8.55
N HIS A 52 -16.64 14.21 8.53
CA HIS A 52 -16.43 15.23 9.56
C HIS A 52 -17.55 16.26 9.62
N ALA A 53 -18.03 16.72 8.47
CA ALA A 53 -19.15 17.65 8.42
C ALA A 53 -20.43 17.03 9.01
N THR A 54 -20.76 15.78 8.63
CA THR A 54 -21.95 15.09 9.15
C THR A 54 -21.83 14.79 10.64
N LEU A 55 -20.65 14.39 11.12
CA LEU A 55 -20.40 14.10 12.52
C LEU A 55 -20.53 15.36 13.38
N ASN A 56 -19.96 16.48 12.93
CA ASN A 56 -20.05 17.76 13.64
C ASN A 56 -21.50 18.28 13.70
N ALA A 57 -22.26 18.18 12.60
CA ALA A 57 -23.67 18.54 12.57
C ALA A 57 -24.48 17.68 13.54
N LEU A 58 -24.24 16.36 13.54
CA LEU A 58 -24.87 15.43 14.45
C LEU A 58 -24.55 15.75 15.92
N GLN A 59 -23.27 15.92 16.28
CA GLN A 59 -22.85 16.26 17.64
C GLN A 59 -23.47 17.59 18.12
N THR A 60 -23.52 18.59 17.24
CA THR A 60 -24.12 19.89 17.56
C THR A 60 -25.62 19.76 17.81
N SER A 61 -26.31 18.88 17.07
CA SER A 61 -27.75 18.62 17.27
C SER A 61 -28.09 17.97 18.62
N PHE A 62 -27.10 17.46 19.35
CA PHE A 62 -27.27 16.81 20.66
C PHE A 62 -26.89 17.67 21.86
N LYS A 63 -26.28 18.85 21.68
CA LYS A 63 -25.66 19.60 22.79
C LYS A 63 -26.58 19.97 23.95
N ASP A 64 -27.89 20.07 23.74
CA ASP A 64 -28.82 20.60 24.74
C ASP A 64 -30.17 19.84 24.82
N ARG A 65 -30.19 18.50 24.65
CA ARG A 65 -31.45 17.74 24.69
C ARG A 65 -31.44 16.45 25.50
N GLU A 66 -32.48 16.29 26.31
CA GLU A 66 -32.96 15.03 26.88
C GLU A 66 -34.23 14.58 26.15
N GLY A 67 -34.38 13.29 25.85
CA GLY A 67 -35.60 12.71 25.25
C GLY A 67 -35.38 11.98 23.92
N ALA A 68 -36.48 11.66 23.23
CA ALA A 68 -36.45 10.91 21.97
C ALA A 68 -35.82 11.70 20.81
N LEU A 69 -35.25 10.98 19.84
CA LEU A 69 -34.68 11.57 18.63
C LEU A 69 -35.75 12.29 17.80
N SER A 70 -35.47 13.54 17.43
CA SER A 70 -36.26 14.27 16.44
C SER A 70 -36.02 13.73 15.02
N THR A 71 -36.96 13.99 14.09
CA THR A 71 -36.83 13.60 12.67
C THR A 71 -35.52 14.05 12.05
N GLU A 72 -35.06 15.27 12.38
CA GLU A 72 -33.79 15.80 11.87
C GLU A 72 -32.58 15.06 12.45
N GLN A 73 -32.61 14.69 13.73
CA GLN A 73 -31.52 13.90 14.34
C GLN A 73 -31.46 12.48 13.75
N SER A 74 -32.61 11.84 13.50
CA SER A 74 -32.65 10.55 12.79
C SER A 74 -32.05 10.66 11.40
N ARG A 75 -32.38 11.73 10.65
CA ARG A 75 -31.80 12.00 9.33
C ARG A 75 -30.28 12.23 9.40
N LEU A 76 -29.80 12.98 10.40
CA LEU A 76 -28.36 13.20 10.61
C LEU A 76 -27.62 11.90 10.99
N LEU A 77 -28.24 11.02 11.76
CA LEU A 77 -27.70 9.69 12.09
C LEU A 77 -27.57 8.82 10.83
N GLU A 78 -28.60 8.79 9.98
CA GLU A 78 -28.57 8.06 8.71
C GLU A 78 -27.48 8.61 7.78
N ASN A 79 -27.39 9.93 7.63
CA ASN A 79 -26.35 10.57 6.82
C ASN A 79 -24.95 10.26 7.35
N ASN A 80 -24.74 10.31 8.67
CA ASN A 80 -23.45 9.97 9.28
C ASN A 80 -23.10 8.49 9.09
N SER A 81 -24.09 7.60 9.13
CA SER A 81 -23.89 6.18 8.87
C SER A 81 -23.49 5.93 7.42
N HIS A 82 -24.13 6.65 6.49
CA HIS A 82 -23.80 6.59 5.07
C HIS A 82 -22.40 7.13 4.75
N SER A 83 -22.04 8.31 5.29
CA SER A 83 -20.71 8.90 5.10
C SER A 83 -19.60 8.04 5.74
N THR A 84 -19.87 7.41 6.88
CA THR A 84 -18.97 6.42 7.49
C THR A 84 -18.72 5.24 6.56
N LEU A 85 -19.77 4.69 5.95
CA LEU A 85 -19.65 3.56 5.03
C LEU A 85 -18.81 3.90 3.81
N ILE A 86 -19.03 5.08 3.20
CA ILE A 86 -18.24 5.56 2.07
C ILE A 86 -16.77 5.70 2.48
N LEU A 87 -16.49 6.35 3.62
CA LEU A 87 -15.14 6.53 4.11
C LEU A 87 -14.42 5.19 4.36
N HIS A 88 -15.10 4.22 4.98
CA HIS A 88 -14.55 2.88 5.19
C HIS A 88 -14.24 2.19 3.86
N LEU A 89 -15.16 2.26 2.89
CA LEU A 89 -14.95 1.71 1.56
C LEU A 89 -13.70 2.28 0.88
N GLU A 90 -13.47 3.58 0.97
CA GLU A 90 -12.29 4.21 0.35
C GLU A 90 -10.99 3.79 1.06
N ILE A 91 -10.98 3.75 2.40
CA ILE A 91 -9.82 3.31 3.19
C ILE A 91 -9.50 1.84 2.88
N GLU A 92 -10.48 0.95 2.90
CA GLU A 92 -10.27 -0.47 2.60
C GLU A 92 -9.82 -0.68 1.15
N SER A 93 -10.39 0.07 0.21
CA SER A 93 -9.94 0.08 -1.19
C SER A 93 -8.46 0.47 -1.28
N PHE A 94 -8.05 1.52 -0.56
CA PHE A 94 -6.65 1.94 -0.53
C PHE A 94 -5.74 0.78 -0.11
N TYR A 95 -6.06 0.09 0.97
CA TYR A 95 -5.27 -1.05 1.46
C TYR A 95 -5.24 -2.23 0.50
N LEU A 96 -6.36 -2.53 -0.17
CA LEU A 96 -6.41 -3.57 -1.19
C LEU A 96 -5.46 -3.25 -2.37
N PHE A 97 -5.54 -2.03 -2.91
CA PHE A 97 -4.69 -1.62 -4.02
C PHE A 97 -3.22 -1.46 -3.61
N ALA A 98 -2.96 -1.09 -2.35
CA ALA A 98 -1.60 -1.00 -1.82
C ALA A 98 -0.95 -2.38 -1.78
N LYS A 99 -1.66 -3.41 -1.28
CA LYS A 99 -1.17 -4.79 -1.32
C LYS A 99 -0.87 -5.26 -2.74
N ILE A 100 -1.76 -4.97 -3.70
CA ILE A 100 -1.53 -5.33 -5.10
C ILE A 100 -0.26 -4.65 -5.65
N LEU A 101 -0.04 -3.36 -5.35
CA LEU A 101 1.17 -2.64 -5.73
C LEU A 101 2.43 -3.35 -5.21
N LEU A 102 2.45 -3.68 -3.92
CA LEU A 102 3.61 -4.32 -3.27
C LEU A 102 3.92 -5.68 -3.91
N ASP A 103 2.88 -6.46 -4.24
CA ASP A 103 3.05 -7.73 -4.96
C ASP A 103 3.51 -7.52 -6.41
N LYS A 104 3.13 -6.42 -7.08
CA LYS A 104 3.68 -6.10 -8.41
C LYS A 104 5.13 -5.68 -8.32
N ALA A 105 5.53 -4.96 -7.28
CA ALA A 105 6.92 -4.56 -7.07
C ALA A 105 7.82 -5.79 -6.82
N ALA A 106 7.38 -6.74 -5.98
CA ALA A 106 8.11 -8.00 -5.75
C ALA A 106 8.31 -8.80 -7.04
N ARG A 107 7.25 -8.98 -7.83
CA ARG A 107 7.34 -9.66 -9.13
C ARG A 107 8.21 -8.91 -10.15
N ALA A 108 8.22 -7.58 -10.11
CA ALA A 108 9.08 -6.78 -10.97
C ALA A 108 10.57 -6.99 -10.63
N LEU A 109 10.91 -7.11 -9.34
CA LEU A 109 12.26 -7.46 -8.90
C LEU A 109 12.67 -8.85 -9.37
N GLU A 110 11.82 -9.87 -9.18
CA GLU A 110 12.13 -11.22 -9.67
C GLU A 110 12.25 -11.26 -11.19
N PHE A 111 11.40 -10.53 -11.91
CA PHE A 111 11.53 -10.41 -13.36
C PHE A 111 12.87 -9.78 -13.76
N TYR A 112 13.30 -8.72 -13.06
CA TYR A 112 14.53 -8.00 -13.36
C TYR A 112 15.79 -8.83 -13.10
N PHE A 113 15.83 -9.49 -11.94
CA PHE A 113 16.98 -10.25 -11.49
C PHE A 113 16.92 -11.72 -11.86
N GLY A 114 15.78 -12.23 -12.32
CA GLY A 114 15.56 -13.64 -12.64
C GLY A 114 15.10 -14.48 -11.45
N LYS A 115 14.59 -15.69 -11.71
CA LYS A 115 14.12 -16.60 -10.66
C LYS A 115 15.28 -17.11 -9.80
N ALA A 116 15.01 -17.36 -8.52
CA ALA A 116 15.91 -18.08 -7.61
C ALA A 116 15.24 -19.38 -7.13
N GLN A 117 15.99 -20.48 -7.13
CA GLN A 117 15.45 -21.77 -6.71
C GLN A 117 15.07 -21.74 -5.22
N ARG A 118 13.85 -22.16 -4.88
CA ARG A 118 13.31 -22.20 -3.50
C ARG A 118 13.24 -20.83 -2.80
N SER A 119 13.28 -19.72 -3.53
CA SER A 119 13.13 -18.36 -2.98
C SER A 119 12.36 -17.48 -3.96
N PRO A 120 11.10 -17.79 -4.30
CA PRO A 120 10.31 -16.95 -5.20
C PRO A 120 10.03 -15.59 -4.56
N LEU A 121 9.80 -14.57 -5.38
CA LEU A 121 9.28 -13.25 -4.98
C LEU A 121 7.93 -12.96 -5.65
N ASP A 122 7.05 -13.96 -5.67
CA ASP A 122 5.73 -13.89 -6.30
C ASP A 122 4.75 -12.94 -5.59
N SER A 123 5.06 -12.56 -4.35
CA SER A 123 4.29 -11.64 -3.53
C SER A 123 5.21 -10.81 -2.63
N HIS A 124 4.68 -9.75 -2.02
CA HIS A 124 5.40 -9.00 -1.01
C HIS A 124 5.70 -9.82 0.24
N ASP A 125 4.86 -10.82 0.55
CA ASP A 125 5.08 -11.69 1.71
C ASP A 125 6.25 -12.64 1.46
N ASP A 126 6.36 -13.13 0.22
CA ASP A 126 7.53 -13.89 -0.21
C ASP A 126 8.79 -13.03 -0.24
N LEU A 127 8.69 -11.78 -0.71
CA LEU A 127 9.79 -10.83 -0.65
C LEU A 127 10.28 -10.65 0.79
N THR A 128 9.37 -10.42 1.74
CA THR A 128 9.73 -10.22 3.15
C THR A 128 10.44 -11.44 3.75
N LYS A 129 9.98 -12.66 3.41
CA LYS A 129 10.57 -13.91 3.91
C LYS A 129 11.91 -14.25 3.25
N ASN A 130 12.05 -13.93 1.95
CA ASN A 130 13.09 -14.50 1.12
C ASN A 130 14.16 -13.50 0.68
N ILE A 131 13.98 -12.18 0.83
CA ILE A 131 14.88 -11.17 0.23
C ILE A 131 16.37 -11.42 0.52
N LYS A 132 16.76 -11.77 1.75
CA LYS A 132 18.16 -12.09 2.11
C LYS A 132 18.66 -13.36 1.39
N LYS A 133 17.86 -14.43 1.38
CA LYS A 133 18.20 -15.70 0.71
C LYS A 133 18.25 -15.53 -0.82
N TYR A 134 17.31 -14.78 -1.36
CA TYR A 134 17.22 -14.44 -2.77
C TYR A 134 18.45 -13.62 -3.22
N ALA A 135 18.80 -12.59 -2.46
CA ALA A 135 19.97 -11.76 -2.73
C ALA A 135 21.26 -12.60 -2.75
N ALA A 136 21.45 -13.48 -1.76
CA ALA A 136 22.58 -14.41 -1.73
C ALA A 136 22.60 -15.35 -2.93
N ALA A 137 21.45 -15.95 -3.29
CA ALA A 137 21.34 -16.88 -4.42
C ALA A 137 21.61 -16.23 -5.79
N ARG A 138 21.34 -14.93 -5.93
CA ARG A 138 21.56 -14.16 -7.16
C ARG A 138 22.86 -13.35 -7.13
N ASN A 139 23.65 -13.45 -6.06
CA ASN A 139 24.86 -12.64 -5.82
C ASN A 139 24.59 -11.13 -5.95
N ILE A 140 23.52 -10.68 -5.29
CA ILE A 140 23.03 -9.30 -5.25
C ILE A 140 23.32 -8.74 -3.85
N SER A 141 23.80 -7.50 -3.78
CA SER A 141 24.01 -6.78 -2.53
C SER A 141 22.77 -5.98 -2.14
N ILE A 142 22.36 -6.05 -0.88
CA ILE A 142 21.26 -5.24 -0.34
C ILE A 142 21.86 -3.92 0.17
N PRO A 143 21.46 -2.75 -0.36
CA PRO A 143 22.00 -1.46 0.03
C PRO A 143 21.42 -1.04 1.37
N GLY A 144 22.07 -1.46 2.46
CA GLY A 144 21.70 -1.09 3.83
C GLY A 144 20.49 -1.83 4.39
N GLU A 145 20.25 -1.64 5.69
CA GLU A 145 19.11 -2.26 6.41
C GLU A 145 17.78 -1.53 6.14
N GLU A 146 17.81 -0.28 5.66
CA GLU A 146 16.61 0.54 5.40
C GLU A 146 15.60 -0.16 4.48
N LEU A 147 16.08 -0.86 3.44
CA LEU A 147 15.20 -1.62 2.55
C LEU A 147 14.49 -2.77 3.29
N LEU A 148 15.20 -3.45 4.18
CA LEU A 148 14.65 -4.57 4.94
C LEU A 148 13.63 -4.08 5.97
N GLU A 149 13.92 -2.95 6.62
CA GLU A 149 13.01 -2.30 7.55
C GLU A 149 11.72 -1.85 6.87
N ILE A 150 11.79 -1.18 5.71
CA ILE A 150 10.58 -0.72 5.02
C ILE A 150 9.77 -1.89 4.46
N VAL A 151 10.42 -2.95 3.98
CA VAL A 151 9.74 -4.19 3.53
C VAL A 151 8.98 -4.82 4.70
N GLY A 152 9.61 -4.97 5.86
CA GLY A 152 8.96 -5.50 7.05
C GLY A 152 7.83 -4.60 7.55
N ARG A 153 8.02 -3.28 7.51
CA ARG A 153 7.01 -2.30 7.91
C ARG A 153 5.78 -2.34 7.02
N LEU A 154 5.96 -2.32 5.71
CA LEU A 154 4.85 -2.39 4.74
C LEU A 154 4.13 -3.74 4.77
N LYS A 155 4.82 -4.84 5.07
CA LYS A 155 4.15 -6.10 5.37
C LYS A 155 3.17 -5.94 6.53
N ASN A 156 3.60 -5.38 7.66
CA ASN A 156 2.73 -5.25 8.82
C ASN A 156 1.61 -4.22 8.59
N ASP A 157 1.97 -3.05 8.07
CA ASP A 157 1.05 -1.93 7.90
C ASP A 157 0.04 -2.17 6.77
N VAL A 158 0.38 -2.93 5.73
CA VAL A 158 -0.46 -3.14 4.54
C VAL A 158 -0.90 -4.60 4.40
N SER A 159 0.03 -5.54 4.21
CA SER A 159 -0.33 -6.95 3.96
C SER A 159 -1.13 -7.53 5.14
N ASP A 160 -0.56 -7.49 6.35
CA ASP A 160 -1.14 -8.12 7.53
C ASP A 160 -2.43 -7.41 7.94
N TYR A 161 -2.45 -6.07 7.92
CA TYR A 161 -3.66 -5.31 8.21
C TYR A 161 -4.79 -5.67 7.22
N ARG A 162 -4.52 -5.63 5.91
CA ARG A 162 -5.53 -6.00 4.90
C ARG A 162 -6.01 -7.44 5.10
N ASP A 163 -5.11 -8.38 5.30
CA ASP A 163 -5.47 -9.79 5.37
C ASP A 163 -6.23 -10.09 6.66
N GLN A 164 -5.77 -9.60 7.81
CA GLN A 164 -6.33 -9.95 9.12
C GLN A 164 -7.55 -9.12 9.49
N GLU A 165 -7.52 -7.83 9.17
CA GLU A 165 -8.53 -6.88 9.64
C GLU A 165 -9.60 -6.57 8.59
N ILE A 166 -9.33 -6.76 7.29
CA ILE A 166 -10.29 -6.47 6.21
C ILE A 166 -10.81 -7.77 5.59
N ALA A 167 -9.93 -8.59 5.03
CA ALA A 167 -10.34 -9.68 4.15
C ALA A 167 -10.64 -11.01 4.85
N HIS A 168 -9.96 -11.28 5.97
CA HIS A 168 -10.11 -12.52 6.73
C HIS A 168 -10.47 -12.25 8.19
N GLU A 169 -11.25 -11.18 8.42
CA GLU A 169 -11.82 -10.90 9.73
C GLU A 169 -12.74 -12.07 10.13
N LYS A 170 -12.34 -12.80 11.18
CA LYS A 170 -13.01 -14.06 11.62
C LYS A 170 -13.80 -13.91 12.91
N SER A 171 -13.60 -12.82 13.64
CA SER A 171 -14.13 -12.70 14.99
C SER A 171 -15.54 -12.11 14.94
N PRO A 172 -16.56 -12.81 15.44
CA PRO A 172 -17.92 -12.27 15.51
C PRO A 172 -18.05 -11.12 16.52
N ARG A 173 -17.00 -10.86 17.31
CA ARG A 173 -16.94 -9.79 18.30
C ARG A 173 -16.31 -8.51 17.75
N SER A 174 -15.89 -8.45 16.48
CA SER A 174 -15.32 -7.22 15.95
C SER A 174 -16.41 -6.21 15.60
N MET A 175 -16.14 -4.95 15.91
CA MET A 175 -16.90 -3.82 15.43
C MET A 175 -15.94 -2.81 14.81
N LYS A 176 -16.29 -2.26 13.65
CA LYS A 176 -15.52 -1.19 13.00
C LYS A 176 -16.01 0.17 13.50
N GLY A 177 -15.07 0.98 13.98
CA GLY A 177 -15.27 2.38 14.31
C GLY A 177 -14.47 3.28 13.37
N THR A 178 -14.76 4.58 13.45
CA THR A 178 -13.97 5.62 12.79
C THR A 178 -13.35 6.49 13.86
N ALA A 179 -12.02 6.59 13.88
CA ALA A 179 -11.33 7.62 14.62
C ALA A 179 -10.85 8.70 13.66
N SER A 180 -10.82 9.94 14.13
CA SER A 180 -10.32 11.06 13.35
C SER A 180 -9.54 12.03 14.25
N ASP A 181 -8.53 12.66 13.67
CA ASP A 181 -7.76 13.70 14.35
C ASP A 181 -8.33 15.10 14.08
N ALA A 182 -7.74 16.11 14.74
CA ALA A 182 -8.14 17.51 14.57
C ALA A 182 -7.89 18.06 13.15
N LYS A 183 -7.12 17.35 12.32
CA LYS A 183 -6.83 17.73 10.93
C LYS A 183 -7.79 17.08 9.93
N GLY A 184 -8.71 16.25 10.40
CA GLY A 184 -9.66 15.53 9.56
C GLY A 184 -9.13 14.19 9.05
N THR A 185 -7.99 13.72 9.55
CA THR A 185 -7.38 12.46 9.11
C THR A 185 -8.12 11.30 9.75
N ALA A 186 -8.92 10.60 8.96
CA ALA A 186 -9.68 9.47 9.45
C ALA A 186 -8.92 8.14 9.34
N ARG A 187 -9.22 7.25 10.28
CA ARG A 187 -8.73 5.87 10.34
C ARG A 187 -9.81 4.92 10.81
N ILE A 188 -9.75 3.68 10.33
CA ILE A 188 -10.61 2.60 10.80
C ILE A 188 -10.03 2.06 12.10
N THR A 189 -10.86 1.94 13.12
CA THR A 189 -10.52 1.28 14.38
C THR A 189 -11.31 -0.02 14.49
N THR A 190 -10.63 -1.11 14.86
CA THR A 190 -11.31 -2.37 15.20
C THR A 190 -11.45 -2.44 16.71
N LEU A 191 -12.70 -2.42 17.19
CA LEU A 191 -13.06 -2.60 18.59
C LEU A 191 -13.57 -4.03 18.81
N ARG A 192 -13.44 -4.54 20.03
CA ARG A 192 -14.00 -5.83 20.44
C ARG A 192 -15.20 -5.62 21.35
N ILE A 193 -16.33 -6.19 20.98
CA ILE A 193 -17.49 -6.30 21.85
C ILE A 193 -17.12 -7.30 22.97
N TYR A 194 -17.23 -6.87 24.23
CA TYR A 194 -16.74 -7.59 25.42
C TYR A 194 -15.23 -7.91 25.34
N PRO A 195 -14.34 -6.90 25.42
CA PRO A 195 -12.90 -7.10 25.28
C PRO A 195 -12.33 -7.93 26.45
N THR A 196 -11.36 -8.78 26.14
CA THR A 196 -10.56 -9.56 27.08
C THR A 196 -9.14 -9.01 27.15
N GLU A 197 -8.35 -9.39 28.15
CA GLU A 197 -6.94 -8.97 28.28
C GLU A 197 -6.05 -9.36 27.08
N LYS A 198 -6.48 -10.34 26.28
CA LYS A 198 -5.76 -10.79 25.09
C LYS A 198 -6.13 -10.00 23.83
N ASP A 199 -7.25 -9.28 23.87
CA ASP A 199 -7.73 -8.53 22.72
C ASP A 199 -6.87 -7.28 22.52
N LYS A 200 -6.31 -7.14 21.31
CA LYS A 200 -5.58 -5.93 20.91
C LYS A 200 -6.52 -5.04 20.11
N GLN A 201 -6.56 -3.76 20.46
CA GLN A 201 -7.14 -2.74 19.58
C GLN A 201 -6.20 -2.54 18.40
N VAL A 202 -6.76 -2.62 17.20
CA VAL A 202 -6.02 -2.43 15.95
C VAL A 202 -6.59 -1.23 15.24
N GLU A 203 -5.73 -0.37 14.73
CA GLU A 203 -6.11 0.82 13.97
C GLU A 203 -5.38 0.81 12.63
N SER A 204 -6.08 1.19 11.56
CA SER A 204 -5.41 1.46 10.29
C SER A 204 -4.45 2.63 10.46
N LYS A 205 -3.33 2.60 9.76
CA LYS A 205 -2.57 3.83 9.53
C LYS A 205 -3.33 4.76 8.57
N PRO A 206 -3.13 6.08 8.69
CA PRO A 206 -3.64 7.00 7.69
C PRO A 206 -3.16 6.64 6.27
N PRO A 207 -4.04 6.60 5.26
CA PRO A 207 -3.64 6.30 3.88
C PRO A 207 -2.50 7.17 3.35
N GLU A 208 -2.44 8.44 3.75
CA GLU A 208 -1.34 9.35 3.37
C GLU A 208 0.02 8.90 3.93
N GLU A 209 0.06 8.40 5.17
CA GLU A 209 1.30 7.88 5.76
C GLU A 209 1.74 6.60 5.06
N VAL A 210 0.80 5.72 4.74
CA VAL A 210 1.10 4.49 4.00
C VAL A 210 1.61 4.82 2.60
N LEU A 211 1.04 5.83 1.92
CA LEU A 211 1.54 6.25 0.60
C LEU A 211 2.97 6.79 0.69
N LYS A 212 3.31 7.56 1.72
CA LYS A 212 4.70 8.02 1.97
C LYS A 212 5.65 6.85 2.18
N GLN A 213 5.24 5.82 2.91
CA GLN A 213 6.04 4.61 3.08
C GLN A 213 6.23 3.85 1.75
N ILE A 214 5.20 3.80 0.91
CA ILE A 214 5.28 3.20 -0.43
C ILE A 214 6.24 3.99 -1.33
N ASP A 215 6.19 5.32 -1.31
CA ASP A 215 7.13 6.16 -2.07
C ASP A 215 8.58 5.89 -1.66
N GLU A 216 8.83 5.78 -0.35
CA GLU A 216 10.15 5.45 0.19
C GLU A 216 10.61 4.04 -0.22
N TYR A 217 9.72 3.05 -0.12
CA TYR A 217 9.98 1.71 -0.58
C TYR A 217 10.35 1.66 -2.06
N LEU A 218 9.58 2.32 -2.93
CA LEU A 218 9.87 2.37 -4.37
C LEU A 218 11.20 3.06 -4.67
N ARG A 219 11.56 4.12 -3.92
CA ARG A 219 12.87 4.77 -4.02
C ARG A 219 14.00 3.80 -3.64
N LEU A 220 13.86 3.09 -2.54
CA LEU A 220 14.84 2.09 -2.09
C LEU A 220 14.95 0.92 -3.07
N LEU A 221 13.86 0.52 -3.73
CA LEU A 221 13.92 -0.46 -4.81
C LEU A 221 14.70 0.03 -6.04
N ILE A 222 14.57 1.31 -6.42
CA ILE A 222 15.38 1.90 -7.48
C ILE A 222 16.86 1.82 -7.12
N ILE A 223 17.22 2.16 -5.87
CA ILE A 223 18.60 2.09 -5.38
C ILE A 223 19.09 0.64 -5.40
N TYR A 224 18.28 -0.31 -4.92
CA TYR A 224 18.60 -1.73 -4.93
C TYR A 224 18.85 -2.27 -6.33
N ILE A 225 18.01 -1.90 -7.30
CA ILE A 225 18.22 -2.26 -8.70
C ILE A 225 19.48 -1.57 -9.25
N GLY A 226 19.64 -0.27 -8.97
CA GLY A 226 20.75 0.56 -9.39
C GLY A 226 22.12 -0.01 -8.99
N SER A 227 22.26 -0.39 -7.72
CA SER A 227 23.50 -0.95 -7.15
C SER A 227 23.86 -2.34 -7.67
N ASN A 228 22.93 -3.02 -8.37
CA ASN A 228 23.11 -4.39 -8.85
C ASN A 228 22.75 -4.52 -10.34
N ARG A 229 22.86 -3.42 -11.09
CA ARG A 229 22.44 -3.33 -12.50
C ARG A 229 23.08 -4.33 -13.43
N ASP A 230 24.29 -4.79 -13.10
CA ASP A 230 25.06 -5.80 -13.84
C ASP A 230 24.55 -7.23 -13.60
N LYS A 231 23.78 -7.46 -12.53
CA LYS A 231 23.22 -8.78 -12.17
C LYS A 231 21.84 -9.06 -12.78
N THR A 232 21.37 -8.21 -13.67
CA THR A 232 20.08 -8.40 -14.34
C THR A 232 20.04 -9.69 -15.15
N ALA A 233 18.89 -10.37 -15.15
CA ALA A 233 18.65 -11.54 -16.00
C ALA A 233 18.19 -11.17 -17.42
N LEU A 234 18.03 -9.87 -17.71
CA LEU A 234 17.51 -9.39 -18.98
C LEU A 234 18.65 -9.21 -19.99
N SER A 235 18.49 -9.82 -21.16
CA SER A 235 19.32 -9.55 -22.35
C SER A 235 19.48 -8.06 -22.66
N GLN A 236 20.74 -7.63 -22.71
CA GLN A 236 21.16 -6.25 -22.96
C GLN A 236 21.40 -6.00 -24.46
N VAL A 237 21.42 -4.73 -24.86
CA VAL A 237 21.88 -4.34 -26.20
C VAL A 237 23.35 -4.71 -26.33
N THR A 238 23.69 -5.55 -27.30
CA THR A 238 25.09 -5.87 -27.59
C THR A 238 25.68 -4.67 -28.33
N GLU A 239 26.66 -3.98 -27.74
CA GLU A 239 27.45 -3.03 -28.51
C GLU A 239 28.19 -3.82 -29.59
N THR A 240 27.76 -3.67 -30.84
CA THR A 240 28.53 -4.14 -31.98
C THR A 240 29.83 -3.35 -31.97
N LYS A 241 30.90 -3.94 -31.44
CA LYS A 241 32.25 -3.40 -31.57
C LYS A 241 32.50 -3.21 -33.06
N THR A 242 32.39 -1.97 -33.51
CA THR A 242 32.74 -1.60 -34.87
C THR A 242 34.26 -1.55 -34.86
N ASN A 243 34.91 -2.68 -35.12
CA ASN A 243 36.34 -2.72 -35.40
C ASN A 243 36.56 -1.86 -36.65
N ARG A 244 37.06 -0.64 -36.45
CA ARG A 244 37.72 0.18 -37.46
C ARG A 244 39.16 0.36 -37.05
#